data_AF-A0A5C2RM80-F1
#
_entry.id   AF-A0A5C2RM80-F1
#
_cell.length_a   1.000
_cell.length_b   1.000
_cell.length_c   1.000
_cell.angle_alpha   90.00
_cell.angle_beta   90.00
_cell.angle_gamma   90.00
#
_symmetry.space_group_name_H-M   'P 1'
#
loop_
_entity.id
_entity.type
_entity.pdbx_description
1 polymer ?
#
loop_
_entity_poly.entity_id
_entity_poly.type
_entity_poly.pdbx_seq_one_letter_code
_entity_poly.pdbx_strand_id
1 'polypeptide(L)'
;MVKMYRDTGSWKNYPTNVHVAQEGELVRILGAFLGNGIDQVEIWSVVLTKMVAIRKPLMEVLERWKSGHATLYGKKHIIQMIVGGMTQYLTNVQRMPEAIVRRLTKVIRGFLWNDRTNTPVSMSHVCLPVEQGGL
;
A
#
# COMPACT_ATOMS: atom_id res chain seq x y z
N MET A 1 10.76 24.31 -21.11
CA MET A 1 9.97 24.90 -20.02
C MET A 1 10.71 24.76 -18.69
N VAL A 2 10.86 23.55 -18.14
CA VAL A 2 11.46 23.31 -16.82
C VAL A 2 12.88 23.88 -16.65
N LYS A 3 13.78 23.66 -17.62
CA LYS A 3 15.15 24.26 -17.60
C LYS A 3 15.12 25.79 -17.49
N MET A 4 14.34 26.43 -18.35
CA MET A 4 14.20 27.90 -18.36
C MET A 4 13.71 28.42 -17.02
N TYR A 5 12.67 27.81 -16.43
CA TYR A 5 12.13 28.25 -15.14
C TYR A 5 13.12 28.05 -13.98
N ARG A 6 13.93 26.99 -14.01
CA ARG A 6 14.99 26.77 -13.00
C ARG A 6 16.05 27.87 -13.04
N ASP A 7 16.45 28.27 -14.24
CA ASP A 7 17.54 29.23 -14.44
C ASP A 7 17.07 30.67 -14.19
N THR A 8 15.83 31.00 -14.56
CA THR A 8 15.30 32.38 -14.49
C THR A 8 14.28 32.61 -13.37
N GLY A 9 13.84 31.56 -12.67
CA GLY A 9 12.77 31.64 -11.67
C GLY A 9 11.40 32.07 -12.22
N SER A 10 11.25 32.14 -13.55
CA SER A 10 10.09 32.74 -14.21
C SER A 10 9.80 32.09 -15.56
N TRP A 11 8.51 31.85 -15.85
CA TRP A 11 8.08 31.36 -17.16
C TRP A 11 6.66 31.79 -17.46
N LYS A 12 6.44 32.69 -18.43
CA LYS A 12 5.12 33.24 -18.77
C LYS A 12 4.39 33.75 -17.49
N ASN A 13 3.16 33.29 -17.27
CA ASN A 13 2.33 33.62 -16.11
C ASN A 13 2.46 32.60 -14.97
N TYR A 14 3.49 31.77 -14.98
CA TYR A 14 3.73 30.79 -13.92
C TYR A 14 4.15 31.52 -12.63
N PRO A 15 3.62 31.14 -11.46
CA PRO A 15 3.96 31.79 -10.19
C PRO A 15 5.47 31.80 -9.96
N THR A 16 5.99 32.86 -9.36
CA THR A 16 7.39 32.94 -8.95
C THR A 16 7.58 32.22 -7.61
N ASN A 17 8.82 31.80 -7.34
CA ASN A 17 9.19 31.21 -6.05
C ASN A 17 8.49 29.87 -5.72
N VAL A 18 8.10 29.09 -6.75
CA VAL A 18 7.59 27.73 -6.58
C VAL A 18 8.59 26.70 -7.09
N HIS A 19 8.59 25.52 -6.46
CA HIS A 19 9.39 24.41 -6.94
C HIS A 19 8.66 23.67 -8.08
N VAL A 20 9.34 23.49 -9.22
CA VAL A 20 8.84 22.73 -10.37
C VAL A 20 9.64 21.44 -10.47
N ALA A 21 8.95 20.31 -10.30
CA ALA A 21 9.53 18.99 -10.40
C ALA A 21 10.06 18.71 -11.81
N GLN A 22 11.24 18.10 -11.90
CA GLN A 22 11.86 17.68 -13.14
C GLN A 22 11.58 16.20 -13.45
N GLU A 23 12.01 15.76 -14.64
CA GLU A 23 12.04 14.33 -14.97
C GLU A 23 12.91 13.58 -13.96
N GLY A 24 12.43 12.45 -13.44
CA GLY A 24 13.11 11.69 -12.40
C GLY A 24 13.02 12.30 -10.99
N GLU A 25 12.37 13.45 -10.82
CA GLU A 25 12.23 14.09 -9.50
C GLU A 25 10.92 13.71 -8.81
N LEU A 26 11.04 13.31 -7.54
CA LEU A 26 9.92 12.92 -6.68
C LEU A 26 9.38 14.11 -5.89
N VAL A 27 8.07 14.35 -5.97
CA VAL A 27 7.37 15.31 -5.09
C VAL A 27 6.38 14.57 -4.21
N ARG A 28 6.34 14.95 -2.92
CA ARG A 28 5.40 14.38 -1.96
C ARG A 28 4.16 15.27 -1.83
N ILE A 29 2.99 14.72 -2.17
CA ILE A 29 1.70 15.41 -2.09
C ILE A 29 0.74 14.54 -1.28
N LEU A 30 0.26 15.07 -0.15
CA LEU A 30 -0.68 14.37 0.75
C LEU A 30 -0.22 12.96 1.17
N GLY A 31 1.10 12.73 1.24
CA GLY A 31 1.69 11.45 1.61
C GLY A 31 2.02 10.53 0.43
N ALA A 32 1.46 10.78 -0.75
CA ALA A 32 1.82 10.12 -2.00
C ALA A 32 3.07 10.75 -2.64
N PHE A 33 3.85 9.96 -3.37
CA PHE A 33 5.08 10.38 -4.03
C PHE A 33 4.93 10.35 -5.56
N LEU A 34 4.75 11.50 -6.18
CA LEU A 34 4.47 11.61 -7.61
C LEU A 34 5.71 12.10 -8.35
N GLY A 35 5.94 11.59 -9.56
CA GLY A 35 6.99 12.07 -10.44
C GLY A 35 7.08 11.22 -11.72
N ASN A 36 7.68 11.77 -12.76
CA ASN A 36 7.79 11.11 -14.07
C ASN A 36 9.10 10.31 -14.19
N GLY A 37 9.03 9.16 -14.84
CA GLY A 37 10.21 8.30 -15.08
C GLY A 37 10.77 7.61 -13.84
N ILE A 38 9.94 7.39 -12.81
CA ILE A 38 10.39 6.92 -11.48
C ILE A 38 9.91 5.50 -11.22
N ASP A 39 10.77 4.71 -10.55
CA ASP A 39 10.41 3.36 -10.12
C ASP A 39 9.36 3.40 -9.00
N GLN A 40 8.14 3.03 -9.37
CA GLN A 40 7.00 2.91 -8.46
C GLN A 40 7.25 1.87 -7.35
N VAL A 41 8.07 0.86 -7.60
CA VAL A 41 8.43 -0.16 -6.61
C VAL A 41 9.30 0.45 -5.51
N GLU A 42 10.23 1.36 -5.83
CA GLU A 42 11.04 2.06 -4.83
C GLU A 42 10.20 3.02 -3.99
N ILE A 43 9.25 3.72 -4.61
CA ILE A 43 8.30 4.61 -3.92
C ILE A 43 7.45 3.83 -2.92
N TRP A 44 6.84 2.75 -3.39
CA TRP A 44 6.11 1.86 -2.51
C TRP A 44 7.04 1.21 -1.51
N SER A 45 8.30 0.93 -1.83
CA SER A 45 9.27 0.38 -0.87
C SER A 45 9.63 1.38 0.21
N VAL A 46 9.78 2.68 -0.07
CA VAL A 46 10.04 3.73 0.92
C VAL A 46 8.78 4.07 1.71
N VAL A 47 7.60 4.09 1.08
CA VAL A 47 6.33 4.19 1.80
C VAL A 47 6.12 2.94 2.64
N LEU A 48 6.47 1.75 2.15
CA LEU A 48 6.60 0.48 2.89
C LEU A 48 7.83 0.44 3.77
N THR A 49 8.70 1.48 3.81
CA THR A 49 9.87 1.61 4.71
C THR A 49 9.64 2.62 5.82
N LYS A 50 8.78 3.62 5.61
CA LYS A 50 8.16 4.38 6.69
C LYS A 50 6.95 3.65 7.25
N MET A 51 6.21 2.98 6.39
CA MET A 51 5.43 1.79 6.68
C MET A 51 6.31 0.51 6.65
N VAL A 52 7.64 0.51 6.92
CA VAL A 52 8.37 -0.79 7.26
C VAL A 52 7.89 -1.29 8.60
N ALA A 53 7.21 -0.39 9.30
CA ALA A 53 6.23 -0.68 10.30
C ALA A 53 5.07 -1.61 9.84
N ILE A 54 4.79 -1.85 8.55
CA ILE A 54 3.88 -2.92 8.10
C ILE A 54 4.44 -4.32 8.42
N ARG A 55 5.72 -4.45 8.77
CA ARG A 55 6.21 -5.66 9.43
C ARG A 55 6.25 -5.56 10.95
N LYS A 56 6.34 -4.36 11.54
CA LYS A 56 6.20 -4.16 12.99
C LYS A 56 4.76 -3.83 13.37
N PRO A 57 4.22 -2.59 13.41
CA PRO A 57 2.83 -2.32 13.77
C PRO A 57 1.76 -3.12 13.03
N LEU A 58 1.83 -3.40 11.72
CA LEU A 58 0.78 -4.28 11.14
C LEU A 58 0.89 -5.69 11.73
N MET A 59 2.09 -6.27 11.82
CA MET A 59 2.24 -7.59 12.44
C MET A 59 1.96 -7.54 13.94
N GLU A 60 2.32 -6.48 14.67
CA GLU A 60 2.04 -6.30 16.09
C GLU A 60 0.53 -6.16 16.34
N VAL A 61 -0.17 -5.39 15.50
CA VAL A 61 -1.63 -5.27 15.56
C VAL A 61 -2.26 -6.61 15.20
N LEU A 62 -1.83 -7.26 14.10
CA LEU A 62 -2.36 -8.56 13.72
C LEU A 62 -2.05 -9.66 14.75
N GLU A 63 -0.86 -9.70 15.35
CA GLU A 63 -0.49 -10.63 16.41
C GLU A 63 -1.32 -10.37 17.68
N ARG A 64 -1.56 -9.10 18.03
CA ARG A 64 -2.48 -8.74 19.12
C ARG A 64 -3.89 -9.28 18.85
N TRP A 65 -4.41 -9.10 17.64
CA TRP A 65 -5.73 -9.65 17.27
C TRP A 65 -5.75 -11.17 17.16
N LYS A 66 -4.64 -11.79 16.77
CA LYS A 66 -4.47 -13.25 16.69
C LYS A 66 -4.56 -13.90 18.06
N SER A 67 -4.11 -13.22 19.12
CA SER A 67 -4.29 -13.67 20.51
C SER A 67 -5.77 -13.74 20.95
N GLY A 68 -6.65 -12.99 20.29
CA GLY A 68 -8.08 -12.90 20.63
C GLY A 68 -8.96 -14.03 20.09
N HIS A 69 -8.41 -15.08 19.46
CA HIS A 69 -9.16 -16.23 18.93
C HIS A 69 -10.36 -15.85 18.04
N ALA A 70 -10.19 -14.84 17.18
CA ALA A 70 -11.26 -14.37 16.30
C ALA A 70 -11.77 -15.47 15.35
N THR A 71 -13.07 -15.46 15.09
CA THR A 71 -13.72 -16.31 14.08
C THR A 71 -13.21 -15.98 12.67
N LEU A 72 -13.49 -16.84 11.69
CA LEU A 72 -13.06 -16.60 10.31
C LEU A 72 -13.62 -15.28 9.74
N TYR A 73 -14.89 -14.97 9.99
CA TYR A 73 -15.51 -13.68 9.65
C TYR A 73 -14.91 -12.51 10.44
N GLY A 74 -14.63 -12.71 11.74
CA GLY A 74 -13.93 -11.70 12.55
C GLY A 74 -12.57 -11.34 11.95
N LYS A 75 -11.80 -12.34 11.52
CA LYS A 75 -10.52 -12.15 10.83
C LYS A 75 -10.68 -11.41 9.50
N LYS A 76 -11.70 -11.73 8.69
CA LYS A 76 -12.01 -10.97 7.47
C LYS A 76 -12.20 -9.49 7.77
N HIS A 77 -13.02 -9.14 8.76
CA HIS A 77 -13.26 -7.75 9.12
C HIS A 77 -11.99 -7.06 9.64
N ILE A 78 -11.18 -7.74 10.45
CA ILE A 78 -9.89 -7.23 10.93
C ILE A 78 -8.94 -6.96 9.76
N ILE A 79 -8.86 -7.88 8.79
CA ILE A 79 -8.06 -7.70 7.56
C ILE A 79 -8.53 -6.46 6.79
N GLN A 80 -9.85 -6.31 6.58
CA GLN A 80 -10.41 -5.16 5.88
C GLN A 80 -10.11 -3.84 6.60
N MET A 81 -10.35 -3.80 7.91
CA MET A 81 -10.15 -2.60 8.73
C MET A 81 -8.68 -2.16 8.73
N ILE A 82 -7.75 -3.10 8.91
CA ILE A 82 -6.34 -2.76 9.08
C ILE A 82 -5.62 -2.70 7.74
N VAL A 83 -5.60 -3.81 6.99
CA VAL A 83 -4.84 -3.88 5.74
C VAL A 83 -5.51 -3.01 4.67
N GLY A 84 -6.84 -3.12 4.53
CA GLY A 84 -7.59 -2.26 3.63
C GLY A 84 -7.49 -0.80 4.03
N GLY A 85 -7.76 -0.47 5.30
CA GLY A 85 -7.71 0.90 5.81
C GLY A 85 -6.34 1.59 5.63
N MET A 86 -5.23 0.87 5.81
CA MET A 86 -3.88 1.42 5.64
C MET A 86 -3.46 1.58 4.17
N THR A 87 -4.00 0.79 3.26
CA THR A 87 -3.49 0.71 1.87
C THR A 87 -4.41 1.33 0.84
N GLN A 88 -5.72 1.43 1.09
CA GLN A 88 -6.72 1.84 0.09
C GLN A 88 -6.45 3.21 -0.52
N TYR A 89 -6.03 4.19 0.30
CA TYR A 89 -5.78 5.55 -0.16
C TYR A 89 -4.60 5.58 -1.13
N LEU A 90 -3.46 5.02 -0.71
CA LEU A 90 -2.24 5.01 -1.52
C LEU A 90 -2.42 4.18 -2.80
N THR A 91 -3.19 3.09 -2.70
CA THR A 91 -3.55 2.25 -3.86
C THR A 91 -4.34 3.05 -4.89
N ASN A 92 -5.26 3.91 -4.45
CA ASN A 92 -6.04 4.76 -5.35
C ASN A 92 -5.16 5.81 -6.03
N VAL A 93 -4.34 6.54 -5.25
CA VAL A 93 -3.59 7.70 -5.77
C VAL A 93 -2.26 7.34 -6.45
N GLN A 94 -1.68 6.16 -6.18
CA GLN A 94 -0.37 5.76 -6.73
C GLN A 94 -0.38 4.42 -7.47
N ARG A 95 -1.49 3.67 -7.42
CA ARG A 95 -1.59 2.27 -7.86
C ARG A 95 -0.68 1.35 -7.06
N MET A 96 -1.13 0.14 -6.75
CA MET A 96 -0.30 -0.83 -6.02
C MET A 96 0.49 -1.70 -7.00
N PRO A 97 1.84 -1.74 -6.92
CA PRO A 97 2.64 -2.66 -7.71
C PRO A 97 2.36 -4.12 -7.33
N GLU A 98 2.42 -5.02 -8.30
CA GLU A 98 2.13 -6.45 -8.11
C GLU A 98 3.02 -7.12 -7.04
N ALA A 99 4.28 -6.69 -6.92
CA ALA A 99 5.17 -7.18 -5.87
C ALA A 99 4.63 -6.89 -4.46
N ILE A 100 3.95 -5.76 -4.29
CA ILE A 100 3.34 -5.36 -3.02
C ILE A 100 2.06 -6.15 -2.77
N VAL A 101 1.23 -6.33 -3.80
CA VAL A 101 0.04 -7.18 -3.74
C VAL A 101 0.43 -8.57 -3.23
N ARG A 102 1.41 -9.23 -3.86
CA ARG A 102 1.89 -10.56 -3.45
C ARG A 102 2.35 -10.60 -1.99
N ARG A 103 3.03 -9.56 -1.52
CA ARG A 103 3.51 -9.46 -0.13
C ARG A 103 2.35 -9.33 0.86
N LEU A 104 1.37 -8.48 0.57
CA LEU A 104 0.18 -8.32 1.40
C LEU A 104 -0.68 -9.58 1.40
N THR A 105 -0.86 -10.24 0.25
CA THR A 105 -1.56 -11.52 0.16
C THR A 105 -0.90 -12.57 1.06
N LYS A 106 0.43 -12.61 1.14
CA LYS A 106 1.15 -13.52 2.04
C LYS A 106 0.85 -13.22 3.52
N VAL A 107 0.84 -11.94 3.92
CA VAL A 107 0.51 -11.53 5.30
C VAL A 107 -0.94 -11.86 5.65
N ILE A 108 -1.88 -11.53 4.76
CA ILE A 108 -3.30 -11.82 4.91
C ILE A 108 -3.52 -13.33 5.07
N ARG A 109 -2.90 -14.15 4.21
CA ARG A 109 -2.97 -15.61 4.29
C ARG A 109 -2.47 -16.13 5.63
N GLY A 110 -1.33 -15.61 6.11
CA GLY A 110 -0.76 -15.98 7.41
C GLY A 110 -1.74 -15.70 8.55
N PHE A 111 -2.25 -14.47 8.63
CA PHE A 111 -3.21 -14.10 9.67
C PHE A 111 -4.53 -14.89 9.60
N LEU A 112 -5.12 -15.02 8.40
CA LEU A 112 -6.40 -15.72 8.21
C LEU A 112 -6.30 -17.17 8.70
N TRP A 113 -5.20 -17.84 8.39
CA TRP A 113 -5.00 -19.27 8.69
C TRP A 113 -4.09 -19.56 9.88
N ASN A 114 -3.77 -18.56 10.71
CA ASN A 114 -2.86 -18.71 11.87
C ASN A 114 -1.49 -19.31 11.47
N ASP A 115 -0.93 -18.85 10.37
CA ASP A 115 0.38 -19.26 9.81
C ASP A 115 0.52 -20.76 9.54
N ARG A 116 -0.62 -21.47 9.39
CA ARG A 116 -0.61 -22.88 8.96
C ARG A 116 -0.04 -23.02 7.56
N THR A 117 0.93 -23.91 7.40
CA THR A 117 1.52 -24.24 6.09
C THR A 117 0.46 -24.79 5.14
N ASN A 118 -0.34 -25.73 5.62
CA ASN A 118 -1.46 -26.34 4.90
C ASN A 118 -2.75 -25.58 5.26
N THR A 119 -3.13 -24.68 4.36
CA THR A 119 -4.33 -23.84 4.52
C THR A 119 -5.56 -24.60 4.02
N PRO A 120 -6.68 -24.62 4.77
CA PRO A 120 -7.88 -25.37 4.39
C PRO A 120 -8.50 -24.95 3.05
N VAL A 121 -8.43 -23.66 2.73
CA VAL A 121 -8.99 -23.09 1.50
C VAL A 121 -7.94 -22.19 0.84
N SER A 122 -7.85 -22.22 -0.48
CA SER A 122 -6.95 -21.36 -1.24
C SER A 122 -7.41 -19.90 -1.19
N MET A 123 -6.46 -18.96 -1.27
CA MET A 123 -6.81 -17.52 -1.27
C MET A 123 -7.71 -17.13 -2.44
N SER A 124 -7.56 -17.77 -3.60
CA SER A 124 -8.43 -17.51 -4.76
C SER A 124 -9.89 -17.88 -4.48
N HIS A 125 -10.14 -18.96 -3.75
CA HIS A 125 -11.49 -19.39 -3.40
C HIS A 125 -12.06 -18.57 -2.24
N VAL A 126 -11.25 -18.19 -1.24
CA VAL A 126 -11.65 -17.28 -0.15
C VAL A 126 -12.18 -15.95 -0.68
N CYS A 127 -11.61 -15.44 -1.78
CA CYS A 127 -12.00 -14.15 -2.36
C CYS A 127 -13.24 -14.23 -3.29
N LEU A 128 -13.87 -15.39 -3.45
CA LEU A 128 -15.10 -15.50 -4.23
C LEU A 128 -16.29 -14.82 -3.51
N PRO A 129 -17.39 -14.56 -4.22
CA PRO A 129 -18.64 -14.15 -3.58
C PRO A 129 -19.11 -15.20 -2.55
N VAL A 130 -19.84 -14.75 -1.53
CA VAL A 130 -20.35 -15.63 -0.46
C VAL A 130 -21.28 -16.70 -1.03
N GLU A 131 -22.02 -16.37 -2.08
CA GLU A 131 -22.91 -17.27 -2.82
C GLU A 131 -22.17 -18.41 -3.51
N GLN A 132 -20.86 -18.26 -3.73
CA GLN A 132 -19.98 -19.25 -4.36
C GLN A 132 -19.05 -19.95 -3.36
N GLY A 133 -19.27 -19.76 -2.05
CA GLY A 133 -18.46 -20.37 -0.99
C GLY A 133 -17.24 -19.55 -0.57
N GLY A 134 -17.12 -18.30 -1.03
CA GLY A 134 -16.12 -17.37 -0.54
C GLY A 134 -16.47 -16.75 0.81
N LEU A 135 -15.54 -15.95 1.35
CA LEU A 135 -15.63 -15.34 2.69
C LEU A 135 -16.12 -13.89 2.66
#